data_AF-A0A132MVH7-F1
#
_entry.id   AF-A0A132MVH7-F1
#
_cell.length_a   1.000
_cell.length_b   1.000
_cell.length_c   1.000
_cell.angle_alpha   90.00
_cell.angle_beta   90.00
_cell.angle_gamma   90.00
#
_symmetry.space_group_name_H-M   'P 1'
#
loop_
_entity.id
_entity.type
_entity.pdbx_description
1 polymer ?
#
loop_
_entity_poly.entity_id
_entity_poly.type
_entity_poly.pdbx_seq_one_letter_code
_entity_poly.pdbx_strand_id
1 'polypeptide(L)'
;MITSGERVWWLRLRRRVDVLWQVRLLGEESLEDTALFEMSGVQYELWAAPPDRWRLRRGGRPAGLPLPRDERIIEGNRWYWLGPDDGVEWGDAADSAPPTFRHLFEPWTLLERCQVSETGAEPVAGRPARVVVARPRDGADVTDWGAGADSYRLHLDAELGVALRAEASGQGGVFQVEEVLELREEPDPAPDLFRFTPGPDDVLYRTGESGPGKLLPLEDAVRAARAAGFDLLLPYPLPEGARLRAWLHRPGAQPRVRVQVDLADGARVVLVQRVAGPGEKPLWGNTYVEVSGSLPQAEQVLAGLAPVS
;
A
#
# COMPACT_ATOMS: atom_id res chain seq x y z
N MET A 1 23.63 -13.19 10.98
CA MET A 1 22.79 -11.98 11.02
C MET A 1 23.20 -11.08 9.87
N ILE A 2 22.31 -10.83 8.90
CA ILE A 2 22.55 -9.88 7.81
C ILE A 2 22.80 -8.51 8.43
N THR A 3 24.07 -8.10 8.49
CA THR A 3 24.53 -6.86 9.14
C THR A 3 25.54 -6.21 8.21
N SER A 4 25.08 -5.67 7.09
CA SER A 4 25.86 -4.72 6.28
C SER A 4 24.97 -4.06 5.25
N GLY A 5 24.94 -2.73 5.24
CA GLY A 5 24.26 -1.93 4.21
C GLY A 5 24.87 -2.01 2.81
N GLU A 6 25.82 -2.92 2.56
CA GLU A 6 26.43 -3.13 1.24
C GLU A 6 25.74 -4.25 0.44
N ARG A 7 25.18 -5.26 1.12
CA ARG A 7 24.57 -6.41 0.44
C ARG A 7 23.10 -6.16 0.16
N VAL A 8 22.72 -6.42 -1.09
CA VAL A 8 21.32 -6.44 -1.52
C VAL A 8 20.88 -7.88 -1.67
N TRP A 9 19.75 -8.23 -1.06
CA TRP A 9 19.11 -9.52 -1.20
C TRP A 9 17.91 -9.40 -2.12
N TRP A 10 17.73 -10.36 -3.01
CA TRP A 10 16.50 -10.53 -3.76
C TRP A 10 15.77 -11.79 -3.30
N LEU A 11 14.48 -11.65 -3.08
CA LEU A 11 13.60 -12.70 -2.62
C LEU A 11 12.38 -12.76 -3.53
N ARG A 12 12.00 -13.98 -3.89
CA ARG A 12 10.66 -14.28 -4.38
C ARG A 12 9.86 -14.88 -3.24
N LEU A 13 8.74 -14.25 -2.91
CA LEU A 13 7.93 -14.56 -1.73
C LEU A 13 6.52 -14.97 -2.15
N ARG A 14 5.86 -15.78 -1.32
CA ARG A 14 4.42 -16.03 -1.40
C ARG A 14 3.81 -15.80 -0.03
N ARG A 15 2.76 -14.98 0.02
CA ARG A 15 1.91 -14.80 1.19
C ARG A 15 0.55 -15.38 0.91
N ARG A 16 0.04 -16.18 1.85
CA ARG A 16 -1.29 -16.77 1.85
C ARG A 16 -1.97 -16.40 3.15
N VAL A 17 -3.20 -15.89 3.06
CA VAL A 17 -4.00 -15.52 4.23
C VAL A 17 -5.40 -16.10 4.07
N ASP A 18 -5.94 -16.65 5.16
CA ASP A 18 -7.36 -16.93 5.31
C ASP A 18 -8.07 -15.62 5.64
N VAL A 19 -8.81 -15.10 4.66
CA VAL A 19 -9.49 -13.81 4.76
C VAL A 19 -10.63 -13.85 5.80
N LEU A 20 -11.25 -15.02 6.01
CA LEU A 20 -12.32 -15.17 7.01
C LEU A 20 -11.78 -14.99 8.43
N TRP A 21 -10.52 -15.35 8.67
CA TRP A 21 -9.85 -15.10 9.94
C TRP A 21 -9.71 -13.60 10.22
N GLN A 22 -9.27 -12.82 9.23
CA GLN A 22 -9.14 -11.36 9.37
C GLN A 22 -10.48 -10.68 9.64
N VAL A 23 -11.54 -11.10 8.94
CA VAL A 23 -12.89 -10.56 9.14
C VAL A 23 -13.42 -10.87 10.54
N ARG A 24 -13.23 -12.10 11.04
CA ARG A 24 -13.62 -12.49 12.41
C ARG A 24 -12.88 -11.70 13.49
N LEU A 25 -11.62 -11.36 13.26
CA LEU A 25 -10.83 -10.52 14.18
C LEU A 25 -11.27 -9.05 14.18
N LEU A 26 -11.68 -8.52 13.02
CA LEU A 26 -12.05 -7.11 12.86
C LEU A 26 -13.53 -6.80 13.17
N GLY A 27 -14.38 -7.82 13.29
CA GLY A 27 -15.78 -7.65 13.67
C GLY A 27 -16.66 -6.99 12.59
N GLU A 28 -16.22 -6.99 11.33
CA GLU A 28 -16.98 -6.40 10.21
C GLU A 28 -17.98 -7.43 9.64
N GLU A 29 -19.28 -7.13 9.68
CA GLU A 29 -20.37 -8.05 9.28
C GLU A 29 -20.75 -8.03 7.79
N SER A 30 -20.08 -7.26 6.92
CA SER A 30 -20.54 -7.09 5.53
C SER A 30 -19.45 -7.33 4.49
N LEU A 31 -19.57 -8.45 3.77
CA LEU A 31 -18.91 -8.66 2.48
C LEU A 31 -19.91 -9.36 1.54
N GLU A 32 -20.86 -8.61 0.99
CA GLU A 32 -21.84 -9.15 0.04
C GLU A 32 -21.23 -9.55 -1.33
N ASP A 33 -19.93 -9.32 -1.58
CA ASP A 33 -19.33 -9.57 -2.90
C ASP A 33 -18.05 -10.42 -2.91
N THR A 34 -17.75 -11.19 -1.85
CA THR A 34 -16.54 -12.05 -1.84
C THR A 34 -16.90 -13.54 -1.97
N ALA A 35 -17.43 -13.92 -3.14
CA ALA A 35 -17.66 -15.32 -3.46
C ALA A 35 -16.32 -16.06 -3.68
N LEU A 36 -16.13 -17.17 -2.93
CA LEU A 36 -15.21 -18.29 -3.16
C LEU A 36 -13.70 -18.03 -3.12
N PHE A 37 -13.00 -18.16 -1.97
CA PHE A 37 -11.54 -18.40 -1.99
C PHE A 37 -11.03 -19.31 -0.85
N GLU A 38 -10.37 -20.40 -1.25
CA GLU A 38 -9.28 -21.07 -0.51
C GLU A 38 -8.17 -20.05 -0.19
N MET A 39 -7.23 -20.34 0.74
CA MET A 39 -6.08 -19.46 1.07
C MET A 39 -5.53 -18.73 -0.17
N SER A 40 -5.89 -17.46 -0.34
CA SER A 40 -5.52 -16.73 -1.56
C SER A 40 -4.05 -16.38 -1.50
N GLY A 41 -3.27 -16.87 -2.47
CA GLY A 41 -1.83 -16.67 -2.54
C GLY A 41 -1.48 -15.46 -3.39
N VAL A 42 -0.75 -14.51 -2.83
CA VAL A 42 -0.11 -13.42 -3.57
C VAL A 42 1.39 -13.63 -3.56
N GLN A 43 2.01 -13.60 -4.73
CA GLN A 43 3.46 -13.61 -4.85
C GLN A 43 4.00 -12.18 -4.86
N TYR A 44 5.23 -12.03 -4.37
CA TYR A 44 5.96 -10.77 -4.36
C TYR A 44 7.40 -10.98 -4.78
N GLU A 45 8.00 -9.92 -5.30
CA GLU A 45 9.44 -9.76 -5.41
C GLU A 45 9.88 -8.71 -4.40
N LEU A 46 10.87 -9.04 -3.59
CA LEU A 46 11.43 -8.17 -2.56
C LEU A 46 12.92 -7.98 -2.83
N TRP A 47 13.34 -6.73 -2.92
CA TRP A 47 14.74 -6.34 -2.77
C TRP A 47 14.92 -5.75 -1.38
N ALA A 48 15.97 -6.19 -0.68
CA ALA A 48 16.25 -5.81 0.69
C ALA A 48 17.73 -5.48 0.84
N ALA A 49 18.02 -4.28 1.32
CA ALA A 49 19.31 -3.90 1.88
C ALA A 49 19.07 -3.43 3.33
N PRO A 50 18.91 -4.38 4.27
CA PRO A 50 18.57 -4.05 5.66
C PRO A 50 19.59 -3.09 6.28
N PRO A 51 19.16 -2.23 7.23
CA PRO A 51 17.85 -2.25 7.88
C PRO A 51 16.78 -1.36 7.23
N ASP A 52 17.11 -0.50 6.30
CA ASP A 52 16.31 0.70 5.97
C ASP A 52 16.05 0.91 4.47
N ARG A 53 16.51 0.00 3.61
CA ARG A 53 16.26 0.06 2.17
C ARG A 53 15.54 -1.19 1.70
N TRP A 54 14.32 -0.98 1.20
CA TRP A 54 13.43 -2.06 0.84
C TRP A 54 12.65 -1.69 -0.40
N ARG A 55 12.42 -2.66 -1.28
CA ARG A 55 11.50 -2.51 -2.41
C ARG A 55 10.69 -3.78 -2.57
N LEU A 56 9.39 -3.67 -2.40
CA LEU A 56 8.46 -4.77 -2.51
C LEU A 56 7.55 -4.52 -3.70
N ARG A 57 7.48 -5.48 -4.62
CA ARG A 57 6.58 -5.44 -5.76
C ARG A 57 5.69 -6.66 -5.76
N ARG A 58 4.40 -6.48 -6.04
CA ARG A 58 3.50 -7.61 -6.28
C ARG A 58 3.91 -8.36 -7.56
N GLY A 59 4.14 -9.67 -7.43
CA GLY A 59 4.53 -10.55 -8.53
C GLY A 59 3.38 -10.87 -9.48
N GLY A 60 3.74 -11.23 -10.72
CA GLY A 60 2.83 -11.55 -11.85
C GLY A 60 1.69 -12.53 -11.54
N ARG A 61 0.50 -12.30 -12.12
CA ARG A 61 -0.51 -13.36 -12.37
C ARG A 61 -0.08 -14.22 -13.57
N PRO A 62 -0.70 -15.40 -13.80
CA PRO A 62 -0.61 -16.08 -15.10
C PRO A 62 -0.95 -15.11 -16.26
N ALA A 63 -0.28 -15.29 -17.39
CA ALA A 63 -0.11 -14.31 -18.47
C ALA A 63 -1.40 -13.62 -18.97
N GLY A 64 -1.30 -12.31 -19.23
CA GLY A 64 -2.20 -11.59 -20.15
C GLY A 64 -2.82 -10.29 -19.63
N LEU A 65 -2.81 -10.02 -18.33
CA LEU A 65 -3.35 -8.78 -17.76
C LEU A 65 -2.23 -7.93 -17.15
N PRO A 66 -2.13 -6.63 -17.49
CA PRO A 66 -1.23 -5.73 -16.78
C PRO A 66 -1.61 -5.73 -15.31
N LEU A 67 -0.63 -5.96 -14.43
CA LEU A 67 -0.85 -5.79 -13.01
C LEU A 67 -1.02 -4.30 -12.71
N PRO A 68 -2.01 -3.92 -11.90
CA PRO A 68 -1.98 -2.58 -11.34
C PRO A 68 -0.68 -2.39 -10.56
N ARG A 69 -0.15 -1.17 -10.57
CA ARG A 69 1.02 -0.82 -9.77
C ARG A 69 0.69 -1.07 -8.30
N ASP A 70 1.44 -1.96 -7.67
CA ASP A 70 1.34 -2.26 -6.25
C ASP A 70 2.75 -2.52 -5.74
N GLU A 71 3.40 -1.42 -5.39
CA GLU A 71 4.81 -1.37 -5.08
C GLU A 71 5.03 -0.52 -3.83
N ARG A 72 5.94 -0.98 -2.97
CA ARG A 72 6.36 -0.25 -1.77
C ARG A 72 7.85 -0.03 -1.83
N ILE A 73 8.28 1.18 -1.53
CA ILE A 73 9.68 1.57 -1.49
C ILE A 73 9.96 2.19 -0.13
N ILE A 74 10.99 1.70 0.57
CA ILE A 74 11.53 2.32 1.78
C ILE A 74 12.91 2.86 1.43
N GLU A 75 13.06 4.17 1.62
CA GLU A 75 14.27 4.94 1.36
C GLU A 75 14.70 5.61 2.67
N GLY A 76 15.45 4.88 3.49
CA GLY A 76 15.91 5.38 4.79
C GLY A 76 14.74 5.63 5.74
N ASN A 77 14.50 6.91 6.05
CA ASN A 77 13.39 7.32 6.93
C ASN A 77 12.08 7.61 6.18
N ARG A 78 12.01 7.40 4.86
CA ARG A 78 10.78 7.59 4.08
C ARG A 78 10.27 6.28 3.54
N TRP A 79 8.96 6.19 3.41
CA TRP A 79 8.32 5.12 2.66
C TRP A 79 7.35 5.69 1.62
N TYR A 80 7.17 4.95 0.54
CA TYR A 80 6.25 5.22 -0.53
C TYR A 80 5.43 3.97 -0.81
N TRP A 81 4.11 4.12 -0.98
CA TRP A 81 3.24 3.07 -1.52
C TRP A 81 2.61 3.57 -2.80
N LEU A 82 2.94 2.89 -3.88
CA LEU A 82 2.54 3.19 -5.23
C LEU A 82 1.36 2.27 -5.54
N GLY A 83 0.16 2.85 -5.45
CA GLY A 83 -1.10 2.15 -5.56
C GLY A 83 -1.59 1.98 -7.00
N PRO A 84 -2.68 1.21 -7.18
CA PRO A 84 -3.23 0.85 -8.48
C PRO A 84 -3.80 2.04 -9.29
N ASP A 85 -4.10 3.16 -8.62
CA ASP A 85 -4.84 4.31 -9.16
C ASP A 85 -3.94 5.54 -9.43
N ASP A 86 -2.66 5.33 -9.71
CA ASP A 86 -1.60 6.36 -9.85
C ASP A 86 -1.34 7.21 -8.57
N GLY A 87 -2.03 6.87 -7.48
CA GLY A 87 -1.80 7.44 -6.17
C GLY A 87 -0.50 6.93 -5.56
N VAL A 88 0.32 7.85 -5.09
CA VAL A 88 1.52 7.56 -4.32
C VAL A 88 1.36 8.10 -2.91
N GLU A 89 1.09 7.20 -1.98
CA GLU A 89 1.12 7.53 -0.56
C GLU A 89 2.56 7.61 -0.09
N TRP A 90 2.89 8.58 0.75
CA TRP A 90 4.20 8.64 1.37
C TRP A 90 4.12 9.07 2.83
N GLY A 91 5.09 8.62 3.62
CA GLY A 91 5.20 8.99 5.03
C GLY A 91 6.62 8.83 5.54
N ASP A 92 6.83 9.22 6.79
CA ASP A 92 8.08 8.96 7.48
C ASP A 92 8.03 7.56 8.12
N ALA A 93 9.19 6.94 8.37
CA ALA A 93 9.25 5.59 8.94
C ALA A 93 8.63 5.50 10.34
N ALA A 94 8.54 6.63 11.04
CA ALA A 94 7.83 6.77 12.31
C ALA A 94 6.30 6.63 12.18
N ASP A 95 5.74 6.86 10.99
CA ASP A 95 4.30 6.82 10.72
C ASP A 95 3.77 5.38 10.50
N SER A 96 4.48 4.37 11.03
CA SER A 96 4.24 2.94 10.80
C SER A 96 4.17 2.60 9.31
N ALA A 97 5.34 2.51 8.67
CA ALA A 97 5.42 2.03 7.29
C ALA A 97 4.63 0.73 7.12
N PRO A 98 3.85 0.55 6.02
CA PRO A 98 3.07 -0.66 5.80
C PRO A 98 3.95 -1.92 5.91
N PRO A 99 3.42 -3.05 6.41
CA PRO A 99 4.22 -4.24 6.69
C PRO A 99 5.11 -4.68 5.52
N THR A 100 6.40 -4.71 5.83
CA THR A 100 7.60 -4.95 5.03
C THR A 100 7.93 -6.31 4.44
N PHE A 101 7.30 -7.40 4.90
CA PHE A 101 8.05 -8.66 5.13
C PHE A 101 9.37 -8.47 5.93
N ARG A 102 9.56 -7.29 6.54
CA ARG A 102 10.78 -6.89 7.25
C ARG A 102 10.99 -7.77 8.46
N HIS A 103 9.90 -8.15 9.12
CA HIS A 103 9.90 -9.08 10.24
C HIS A 103 10.56 -10.42 9.89
N LEU A 104 10.50 -10.89 8.63
CA LEU A 104 11.21 -12.10 8.22
C LEU A 104 12.74 -11.99 8.35
N PHE A 105 13.30 -10.78 8.27
CA PHE A 105 14.73 -10.52 8.48
C PHE A 105 15.08 -10.32 9.96
N GLU A 106 14.08 -10.08 10.79
CA GLU A 106 14.20 -9.79 12.21
C GLU A 106 13.39 -10.81 13.05
N PRO A 107 13.57 -12.14 12.87
CA PRO A 107 12.76 -13.14 13.59
C PRO A 107 12.92 -13.08 15.11
N TRP A 108 14.01 -12.50 15.61
CA TRP A 108 14.19 -12.23 17.03
C TRP A 108 13.07 -11.35 17.61
N THR A 109 12.45 -10.46 16.81
CA THR A 109 11.35 -9.58 17.25
C THR A 109 10.17 -10.39 17.79
N LEU A 110 9.92 -11.56 17.20
CA LEU A 110 8.91 -12.51 17.64
C LEU A 110 9.45 -13.40 18.78
N LEU A 111 10.64 -13.98 18.58
CA LEU A 111 11.18 -14.99 19.49
C LEU A 111 11.41 -14.46 20.90
N GLU A 112 11.85 -13.21 21.07
CA GLU A 112 12.08 -12.58 22.37
C GLU A 112 10.79 -12.43 23.19
N ARG A 113 9.65 -12.32 22.51
CA ARG A 113 8.31 -12.14 23.09
C ARG A 113 7.57 -13.46 23.33
N CYS A 114 8.17 -14.58 22.97
CA CYS A 114 7.54 -15.89 22.99
C CYS A 114 8.21 -16.86 23.97
N GLN A 115 7.49 -17.93 24.31
CA GLN A 115 8.07 -19.18 24.75
C GLN A 115 8.44 -19.99 23.50
N VAL A 116 9.70 -20.43 23.42
CA VAL A 116 10.28 -20.95 22.20
C VAL A 116 10.71 -22.40 22.41
N SER A 117 10.35 -23.27 21.47
CA SER A 117 10.81 -24.65 21.41
C SER A 117 11.36 -24.96 20.02
N GLU A 118 12.59 -25.47 19.94
CA GLU A 118 13.17 -25.98 18.71
C GLU A 118 12.65 -27.40 18.46
N THR A 119 12.19 -27.65 17.24
CA THR A 119 11.46 -28.90 16.90
C THR A 119 12.14 -29.73 15.82
N GLY A 120 13.22 -29.24 15.22
CA GLY A 120 14.00 -29.97 14.23
C GLY A 120 14.66 -29.08 13.19
N ALA A 121 15.01 -29.67 12.05
CA ALA A 121 15.57 -28.97 10.90
C ALA A 121 14.90 -29.49 9.62
N GLU A 122 14.60 -28.57 8.70
CA GLU A 122 13.92 -28.85 7.43
C GLU A 122 14.40 -27.84 6.39
N PRO A 123 14.79 -28.25 5.17
CA PRO A 123 15.20 -27.31 4.14
C PRO A 123 14.01 -26.53 3.57
N VAL A 124 14.20 -25.23 3.29
CA VAL A 124 13.22 -24.35 2.62
C VAL A 124 13.92 -23.62 1.48
N ALA A 125 13.31 -23.59 0.29
CA ALA A 125 13.91 -22.99 -0.91
C ALA A 125 15.34 -23.48 -1.20
N GLY A 126 15.61 -24.77 -0.93
CA GLY A 126 16.93 -25.39 -1.11
C GLY A 126 17.97 -25.00 -0.06
N ARG A 127 17.61 -24.22 0.96
CA ARG A 127 18.50 -23.77 2.04
C ARG A 127 18.23 -24.53 3.34
N PRO A 128 19.26 -24.96 4.10
CA PRO A 128 19.07 -25.58 5.40
C PRO A 128 18.38 -24.62 6.38
N ALA A 129 17.31 -25.07 7.04
CA ALA A 129 16.61 -24.26 8.03
C ALA A 129 16.38 -25.02 9.35
N ARG A 130 16.42 -24.28 10.46
CA ARG A 130 16.00 -24.76 11.79
C ARG A 130 14.53 -24.45 11.99
N VAL A 131 13.79 -25.37 12.58
CA VAL A 131 12.35 -25.23 12.81
C VAL A 131 12.09 -24.89 14.26
N VAL A 132 11.47 -23.72 14.46
CA VAL A 132 11.13 -23.19 15.76
C VAL A 132 9.63 -23.01 15.88
N VAL A 133 9.06 -23.43 17.01
CA VAL A 133 7.69 -23.11 17.40
C VAL A 133 7.75 -22.05 18.51
N ALA A 134 7.07 -20.94 18.29
CA ALA A 134 7.01 -19.80 19.19
C ALA A 134 5.56 -19.58 19.64
N ARG A 135 5.33 -19.57 20.95
CA ARG A 135 4.03 -19.24 21.55
C ARG A 135 4.12 -17.88 22.24
N PRO A 136 3.30 -16.89 21.88
CA PRO A 136 3.30 -15.59 22.54
C PRO A 136 3.16 -15.71 24.05
N ARG A 137 3.88 -14.89 24.80
CA ARG A 137 3.58 -14.68 26.22
C ARG A 137 2.32 -13.82 26.35
N ASP A 138 1.65 -13.91 27.49
CA ASP A 138 0.44 -13.12 27.75
C ASP A 138 0.71 -11.62 27.53
N GLY A 139 -0.13 -10.98 26.72
CA GLY A 139 -0.02 -9.55 26.38
C GLY A 139 1.12 -9.17 25.43
N ALA A 140 1.84 -10.15 24.85
CA ALA A 140 2.88 -9.87 23.85
C ALA A 140 2.28 -9.30 22.56
N ASP A 141 2.82 -8.17 22.11
CA ASP A 141 2.51 -7.63 20.79
C ASP A 141 3.34 -8.34 19.70
N VAL A 142 2.64 -9.02 18.81
CA VAL A 142 3.19 -9.84 17.71
C VAL A 142 2.42 -9.62 16.40
N THR A 143 1.72 -8.49 16.27
CA THR A 143 0.79 -8.23 15.16
C THR A 143 1.42 -8.37 13.78
N ASP A 144 2.69 -7.98 13.62
CA ASP A 144 3.43 -8.06 12.36
C ASP A 144 3.56 -9.50 11.82
N TRP A 145 3.49 -10.49 12.70
CA TRP A 145 3.64 -11.91 12.36
C TRP A 145 2.30 -12.60 12.04
N GLY A 146 1.18 -11.91 12.27
CA GLY A 146 -0.18 -12.44 12.13
C GLY A 146 -0.99 -12.23 13.41
N ALA A 147 -1.74 -11.13 13.47
CA ALA A 147 -2.54 -10.79 14.65
C ALA A 147 -3.48 -11.93 15.09
N GLY A 148 -3.58 -12.12 16.42
CA GLY A 148 -4.48 -13.11 17.03
C GLY A 148 -4.02 -14.57 16.96
N ALA A 149 -2.77 -14.84 16.59
CA ALA A 149 -2.26 -16.22 16.59
C ALA A 149 -1.94 -16.73 18.00
N ASP A 150 -2.28 -18.00 18.23
CA ASP A 150 -1.93 -18.75 19.44
C ASP A 150 -0.49 -19.31 19.36
N SER A 151 0.02 -19.51 18.14
CA SER A 151 1.37 -20.00 17.91
C SER A 151 1.89 -19.65 16.52
N TYR A 152 3.21 -19.63 16.42
CA TYR A 152 3.94 -19.42 15.18
C TYR A 152 4.92 -20.56 14.94
N ARG A 153 5.03 -21.01 13.69
CA ARG A 153 6.06 -21.94 13.25
C ARG A 153 6.98 -21.22 12.27
N LEU A 154 8.26 -21.11 12.63
CA LEU A 154 9.28 -20.44 11.82
C LEU A 154 10.30 -21.46 11.31
N HIS A 155 10.64 -21.37 10.04
CA HIS A 155 11.79 -22.06 9.45
C HIS A 155 12.89 -21.02 9.24
N LEU A 156 13.91 -21.05 10.09
CA LEU A 156 14.99 -20.05 10.12
C LEU A 156 16.20 -20.55 9.33
N ASP A 157 16.64 -19.77 8.35
CA ASP A 157 17.86 -20.06 7.59
C ASP A 157 19.05 -20.26 8.54
N ALA A 158 19.72 -21.41 8.42
CA ALA A 158 20.78 -21.79 9.35
C ALA A 158 22.03 -20.89 9.26
N GLU A 159 22.23 -20.19 8.14
CA GLU A 159 23.39 -19.33 7.88
C GLU A 159 23.06 -17.85 8.15
N LEU A 160 21.97 -17.36 7.57
CA LEU A 160 21.60 -15.95 7.57
C LEU A 160 20.79 -15.56 8.81
N GLY A 161 20.08 -16.53 9.40
CA GLY A 161 19.20 -16.32 10.55
C GLY A 161 17.88 -15.62 10.21
N VAL A 162 17.48 -15.59 8.93
CA VAL A 162 16.21 -15.03 8.47
C VAL A 162 15.11 -16.10 8.46
N ALA A 163 13.85 -15.72 8.62
CA ALA A 163 12.71 -16.63 8.45
C ALA A 163 12.44 -16.89 6.96
N LEU A 164 12.71 -18.12 6.51
CA LEU A 164 12.39 -18.59 5.16
C LEU A 164 10.93 -19.01 5.02
N ARG A 165 10.28 -19.37 6.13
CA ARG A 165 8.84 -19.63 6.21
C ARG A 165 8.34 -19.26 7.59
N ALA A 166 7.20 -18.59 7.64
CA ALA A 166 6.50 -18.24 8.87
C ALA A 166 5.02 -18.63 8.73
N GLU A 167 4.52 -19.40 9.69
CA GLU A 167 3.12 -19.80 9.76
C GLU A 167 2.53 -19.24 11.04
N ALA A 168 1.38 -18.57 10.95
CA ALA A 168 0.59 -18.15 12.10
C ALA A 168 -0.64 -19.04 12.23
N SER A 169 -0.86 -19.58 13.42
CA SER A 169 -1.95 -20.51 13.72
C SER A 169 -2.80 -20.00 14.87
N GLY A 170 -4.11 -20.16 14.76
CA GLY A 170 -5.09 -19.83 15.81
C GLY A 170 -6.34 -20.69 15.67
N GLN A 171 -7.05 -20.91 16.78
CA GLN A 171 -8.27 -21.75 16.84
C GLN A 171 -8.13 -23.11 16.13
N GLY A 172 -6.95 -23.73 16.24
CA GLY A 172 -6.67 -25.06 15.70
C GLY A 172 -6.31 -25.14 14.21
N GLY A 173 -6.11 -24.00 13.52
CA GLY A 173 -5.73 -23.98 12.10
C GLY A 173 -4.69 -22.92 11.75
N VAL A 174 -3.99 -23.12 10.64
CA VAL A 174 -3.09 -22.13 10.04
C VAL A 174 -3.94 -21.12 9.25
N PHE A 175 -3.82 -19.83 9.57
CA PHE A 175 -4.55 -18.78 8.87
C PHE A 175 -3.64 -17.85 8.06
N GLN A 176 -2.33 -17.82 8.33
CA GLN A 176 -1.37 -17.05 7.54
C GLN A 176 -0.10 -17.86 7.30
N VAL A 177 0.37 -17.86 6.06
CA VAL A 177 1.67 -18.43 5.66
C VAL A 177 2.41 -17.41 4.81
N GLU A 178 3.63 -17.10 5.22
CA GLU A 178 4.59 -16.33 4.43
C GLU A 178 5.80 -17.22 4.16
N GLU A 179 6.16 -17.39 2.90
CA GLU A 179 7.22 -18.30 2.51
C GLU A 179 8.11 -17.71 1.41
N VAL A 180 9.41 -17.90 1.58
CA VAL A 180 10.44 -17.61 0.60
C VAL A 180 10.48 -18.77 -0.39
N LEU A 181 10.23 -18.45 -1.66
CA LEU A 181 10.34 -19.40 -2.78
C LEU A 181 11.76 -19.42 -3.35
N GLU A 182 12.45 -18.28 -3.27
CA GLU A 182 13.81 -18.11 -3.76
C GLU A 182 14.50 -16.98 -2.98
N LEU A 183 15.78 -17.15 -2.67
CA LEU A 183 16.62 -16.18 -1.98
C LEU A 183 18.03 -16.21 -2.58
N ARG A 184 18.52 -15.05 -3.01
CA ARG A 184 19.90 -14.87 -3.49
C ARG A 184 20.40 -13.46 -3.15
N GLU A 185 21.71 -13.32 -3.11
CA GLU A 185 22.36 -12.00 -3.13
C GLU A 185 22.21 -11.42 -4.55
N GLU A 186 21.91 -10.11 -4.66
CA GLU A 186 21.80 -9.38 -5.93
C GLU A 186 23.19 -8.84 -6.30
N PRO A 187 23.88 -9.39 -7.32
CA PRO A 187 25.27 -9.05 -7.59
C PRO A 187 25.50 -7.63 -8.14
N ASP A 188 24.51 -7.03 -8.80
CA ASP A 188 24.62 -5.69 -9.40
C ASP A 188 23.29 -4.92 -9.27
N PRO A 189 22.96 -4.42 -8.07
CA PRO A 189 21.73 -3.70 -7.84
C PRO A 189 21.75 -2.36 -8.56
N ALA A 190 20.67 -2.04 -9.29
CA ALA A 190 20.53 -0.76 -9.96
C ALA A 190 20.72 0.42 -8.97
N PRO A 191 21.41 1.51 -9.35
CA PRO A 191 21.69 2.63 -8.43
C PRO A 191 20.46 3.30 -7.81
N ASP A 192 19.32 3.21 -8.49
CA ASP A 192 18.03 3.76 -8.10
C ASP A 192 17.05 2.70 -7.57
N LEU A 193 17.51 1.47 -7.32
CA LEU A 193 16.66 0.35 -6.92
C LEU A 193 15.76 0.69 -5.74
N PHE A 194 16.26 1.43 -4.75
CA PHE A 194 15.53 1.82 -3.53
C PHE A 194 15.06 3.28 -3.53
N ARG A 195 15.16 3.98 -4.66
CA ARG A 195 14.76 5.38 -4.78
C ARG A 195 13.44 5.48 -5.50
N PHE A 196 12.51 6.25 -4.93
CA PHE A 196 11.32 6.65 -5.66
C PHE A 196 11.57 7.98 -6.37
N THR A 197 11.41 7.98 -7.69
CA THR A 197 11.39 9.21 -8.50
C THR A 197 10.00 9.35 -9.10
N PRO A 198 9.21 10.38 -8.72
CA PRO A 198 7.85 10.53 -9.20
C PRO A 198 7.82 10.84 -10.69
N GLY A 199 6.96 10.11 -11.41
CA GLY A 199 6.62 10.39 -12.79
C GLY A 199 5.63 11.55 -12.94
N PRO A 200 5.40 12.01 -14.18
CA PRO A 200 4.43 13.07 -14.46
C PRO A 200 3.00 12.70 -14.04
N ASP A 201 2.67 11.40 -14.10
CA ASP A 201 1.35 10.88 -13.75
C ASP A 201 1.18 10.58 -12.25
N ASP A 202 2.27 10.55 -11.47
CA ASP A 202 2.19 10.20 -10.04
C ASP A 202 1.51 11.31 -9.23
N VAL A 203 0.51 10.91 -8.44
CA VAL A 203 -0.22 11.82 -7.53
C VAL A 203 0.20 11.53 -6.10
N LEU A 204 1.05 12.38 -5.55
CA LEU A 204 1.59 12.22 -4.21
C LEU A 204 0.61 12.77 -3.17
N TYR A 205 0.47 12.05 -2.06
CA TYR A 205 -0.24 12.49 -0.87
C TYR A 205 0.42 11.92 0.38
N ARG A 206 0.41 12.68 1.47
CA ARG A 206 1.01 12.21 2.72
C ARG A 206 0.08 11.22 3.41
N THR A 207 0.64 10.25 4.12
CA THR A 207 -0.12 9.39 5.04
C THR A 207 -0.99 10.23 5.99
N GLY A 208 -2.20 9.77 6.23
CA GLY A 208 -3.22 10.51 6.98
C GLY A 208 -3.97 11.58 6.18
N GLU A 209 -3.48 11.98 5.00
CA GLU A 209 -4.24 12.81 4.07
C GLU A 209 -5.21 11.96 3.25
N SER A 210 -6.28 12.59 2.78
CA SER A 210 -7.18 11.94 1.81
C SER A 210 -6.50 11.88 0.44
N GLY A 211 -5.88 10.74 0.14
CA GLY A 211 -5.30 10.48 -1.18
C GLY A 211 -6.32 10.43 -2.31
N PRO A 212 -5.87 10.48 -3.58
CA PRO A 212 -6.72 10.16 -4.71
C PRO A 212 -7.25 8.73 -4.49
N GLY A 213 -8.57 8.55 -4.56
CA GLY A 213 -9.13 7.21 -4.67
C GLY A 213 -9.03 6.73 -6.11
N LYS A 214 -10.11 6.16 -6.63
CA LYS A 214 -10.12 5.58 -7.98
C LYS A 214 -9.99 6.68 -9.04
N LEU A 215 -9.01 6.55 -9.94
CA LEU A 215 -8.94 7.36 -11.16
C LEU A 215 -10.14 7.01 -12.05
N LEU A 216 -10.86 8.03 -12.52
CA LEU A 216 -12.07 7.86 -13.32
C LEU A 216 -11.94 8.58 -14.66
N PRO A 217 -12.54 8.02 -15.74
CA PRO A 217 -12.96 8.82 -16.88
C PRO A 217 -13.78 10.03 -16.41
N LEU A 218 -13.65 11.16 -17.10
CA LEU A 218 -14.28 12.40 -16.66
C LEU A 218 -15.82 12.28 -16.55
N GLU A 219 -16.44 11.59 -17.50
CA GLU A 219 -17.89 11.32 -17.50
C GLU A 219 -18.33 10.52 -16.25
N ASP A 220 -17.50 9.58 -15.79
CA ASP A 220 -17.76 8.80 -14.58
C ASP A 220 -17.63 9.67 -13.33
N ALA A 221 -16.66 10.59 -13.31
CA ALA A 221 -16.51 11.55 -12.22
C ALA A 221 -17.70 12.51 -12.13
N VAL A 222 -18.21 13.01 -13.26
CA VAL A 222 -19.43 13.85 -13.32
C VAL A 222 -20.64 13.07 -12.80
N ARG A 223 -20.82 11.83 -13.25
CA ARG A 223 -21.90 10.96 -12.79
C ARG A 223 -21.82 10.66 -11.29
N ALA A 224 -20.62 10.42 -10.77
CA ALA A 224 -20.39 10.18 -9.33
C ALA A 224 -20.70 11.43 -8.50
N ALA A 225 -20.26 12.62 -8.94
CA ALA A 225 -20.57 13.89 -8.27
C ALA A 225 -22.08 14.13 -8.18
N ARG A 226 -22.80 13.91 -9.29
CA ARG A 226 -24.26 14.04 -9.33
C ARG A 226 -24.98 13.06 -8.42
N ALA A 227 -24.56 11.79 -8.42
CA ALA A 227 -25.10 10.79 -7.52
C ALA A 227 -24.88 11.17 -6.04
N ALA A 228 -23.80 11.91 -5.75
CA ALA A 228 -23.49 12.45 -4.44
C ALA A 228 -24.17 13.80 -4.12
N GLY A 229 -24.94 14.38 -5.06
CA GLY A 229 -25.75 15.59 -4.83
C GLY A 229 -25.05 16.93 -5.06
N PHE A 230 -23.97 16.96 -5.85
CA PHE A 230 -23.29 18.19 -6.24
C PHE A 230 -22.91 18.21 -7.73
N ASP A 231 -22.71 19.40 -8.29
CA ASP A 231 -22.25 19.58 -9.67
C ASP A 231 -20.73 19.61 -9.70
N LEU A 232 -20.12 18.80 -10.58
CA LEU A 232 -18.69 18.85 -10.80
C LEU A 232 -18.34 20.11 -11.61
N LEU A 233 -17.49 20.96 -11.04
CA LEU A 233 -17.01 22.18 -11.69
C LEU A 233 -15.67 21.91 -12.36
N LEU A 234 -15.56 22.18 -13.66
CA LEU A 234 -14.31 22.04 -14.40
C LEU A 234 -13.91 23.38 -15.02
N PRO A 235 -12.61 23.64 -15.19
CA PRO A 235 -12.15 24.81 -15.93
C PRO A 235 -12.61 24.72 -17.39
N TYR A 236 -13.37 25.71 -17.84
CA TYR A 236 -13.84 25.84 -19.20
C TYR A 236 -13.69 27.29 -19.72
N PRO A 237 -12.97 27.51 -20.83
CA PRO A 237 -12.17 26.52 -21.56
C PRO A 237 -11.01 26.00 -20.71
N LEU A 238 -10.57 24.76 -20.98
CA LEU A 238 -9.35 24.24 -20.37
C LEU A 238 -8.17 25.09 -20.85
N PRO A 239 -7.23 25.51 -19.97
CA PRO A 239 -6.04 26.25 -20.39
C PRO A 239 -5.27 25.50 -21.50
N GLU A 240 -4.68 26.25 -22.42
CA GLU A 240 -3.98 25.66 -23.56
C GLU A 240 -2.86 24.72 -23.11
N GLY A 241 -2.84 23.51 -23.70
CA GLY A 241 -1.86 22.47 -23.37
C GLY A 241 -2.05 21.82 -22.00
N ALA A 242 -3.06 22.23 -21.22
CA ALA A 242 -3.33 21.61 -19.93
C ALA A 242 -4.01 20.24 -20.09
N ARG A 243 -3.76 19.36 -19.12
CA ARG A 243 -4.38 18.04 -19.00
C ARG A 243 -5.23 17.99 -17.74
N LEU A 244 -6.41 17.39 -17.86
CA LEU A 244 -7.34 17.21 -16.74
C LEU A 244 -7.41 15.73 -16.35
N ARG A 245 -7.40 15.48 -15.04
CA ARG A 245 -7.57 14.15 -14.45
C ARG A 245 -8.52 14.24 -13.27
N ALA A 246 -9.35 13.21 -13.07
CA ALA A 246 -10.36 13.19 -12.02
C ALA A 246 -10.35 11.87 -11.25
N TRP A 247 -10.40 11.96 -9.91
CA TRP A 247 -10.46 10.81 -9.02
C TRP A 247 -11.68 10.91 -8.13
N LEU A 248 -12.36 9.79 -7.92
CA LEU A 248 -13.28 9.64 -6.81
C LEU A 248 -12.48 9.27 -5.57
N HIS A 249 -12.52 10.08 -4.52
CA HIS A 249 -11.84 9.76 -3.26
C HIS A 249 -12.30 8.39 -2.71
N ARG A 250 -11.41 7.71 -1.97
CA ARG A 250 -11.73 6.41 -1.37
C ARG A 250 -13.03 6.51 -0.53
N PRO A 251 -13.83 5.43 -0.45
CA PRO A 251 -15.06 5.42 0.34
C PRO A 251 -14.80 5.88 1.77
N GLY A 252 -15.62 6.82 2.25
CA GLY A 252 -15.56 7.42 3.58
C GLY A 252 -16.87 8.16 3.86
N ALA A 253 -16.91 8.98 4.92
CA ALA A 253 -18.16 9.58 5.41
C ALA A 253 -18.85 10.54 4.42
N GLN A 254 -18.13 11.10 3.43
CA GLN A 254 -18.73 11.95 2.38
C GLN A 254 -18.04 11.74 1.04
N PRO A 255 -18.79 11.51 -0.06
CA PRO A 255 -18.21 11.43 -1.41
C PRO A 255 -17.52 12.74 -1.80
N ARG A 256 -16.31 12.64 -2.37
CA ARG A 256 -15.54 13.78 -2.88
C ARG A 256 -14.92 13.43 -4.21
N VAL A 257 -14.87 14.40 -5.12
CA VAL A 257 -14.17 14.28 -6.39
C VAL A 257 -12.97 15.21 -6.39
N ARG A 258 -11.79 14.66 -6.64
CA ARG A 258 -10.57 15.42 -6.90
C ARG A 258 -10.41 15.63 -8.39
N VAL A 259 -10.19 16.87 -8.80
CA VAL A 259 -9.81 17.24 -10.16
C VAL A 259 -8.42 17.84 -10.11
N GLN A 260 -7.50 17.31 -10.91
CA GLN A 260 -6.18 17.89 -11.10
C GLN A 260 -6.08 18.45 -12.51
N VAL A 261 -5.57 19.68 -12.59
CA VAL A 261 -5.23 20.37 -13.83
C VAL A 261 -3.72 20.47 -13.86
N ASP A 262 -3.11 19.68 -14.75
CA ASP A 262 -1.68 19.76 -15.05
C ASP A 262 -1.50 20.80 -16.17
N LEU A 263 -0.84 21.91 -15.85
CA LEU A 263 -0.62 23.02 -16.78
C LEU A 263 0.61 22.78 -17.67
N ALA A 264 0.68 23.47 -18.80
CA ALA A 264 1.77 23.32 -19.77
C ALA A 264 3.15 23.73 -19.23
N ASP A 265 3.19 24.59 -18.21
CA ASP A 265 4.41 25.02 -17.51
C ASP A 265 4.88 24.00 -16.44
N GLY A 266 4.15 22.89 -16.27
CA GLY A 266 4.39 21.86 -15.26
C GLY A 266 3.77 22.17 -13.89
N ALA A 267 3.12 23.32 -13.71
CA ALA A 267 2.38 23.62 -12.49
C ALA A 267 1.13 22.74 -12.39
N ARG A 268 0.70 22.49 -11.14
CA ARG A 268 -0.46 21.64 -10.84
C ARG A 268 -1.43 22.40 -9.97
N VAL A 269 -2.69 22.42 -10.37
CA VAL A 269 -3.81 22.92 -9.55
C VAL A 269 -4.72 21.75 -9.23
N VAL A 270 -5.00 21.55 -7.94
CA VAL A 270 -5.85 20.48 -7.43
C VAL A 270 -7.10 21.10 -6.81
N LEU A 271 -8.25 20.61 -7.26
CA LEU A 271 -9.58 20.98 -6.79
C LEU A 271 -10.19 19.77 -6.11
N VAL A 272 -10.56 19.88 -4.84
CA VAL A 272 -11.34 18.85 -4.14
C VAL A 272 -12.77 19.37 -3.99
N GLN A 273 -13.71 18.65 -4.57
CA GLN A 273 -15.10 19.06 -4.72
C GLN A 273 -16.04 18.11 -3.98
N ARG A 274 -17.02 18.67 -3.29
CA ARG A 274 -18.01 17.94 -2.49
C ARG A 274 -19.25 18.78 -2.23
N VAL A 275 -20.25 18.17 -1.60
CA VAL A 275 -21.37 18.93 -1.00
C VAL A 275 -20.85 19.85 0.11
N ALA A 276 -21.30 21.10 0.11
CA ALA A 276 -21.00 22.07 1.16
C ALA A 276 -21.59 21.60 2.51
N GLY A 277 -20.77 21.62 3.54
CA GLY A 277 -21.16 21.36 4.90
C GLY A 277 -21.79 22.58 5.59
N PRO A 278 -22.31 22.41 6.81
CA PRO A 278 -22.85 23.52 7.59
C PRO A 278 -21.81 24.63 7.81
N GLY A 279 -22.16 25.87 7.44
CA GLY A 279 -21.29 27.05 7.60
C GLY A 279 -20.28 27.26 6.47
N GLU A 280 -20.18 26.35 5.51
CA GLU A 280 -19.34 26.52 4.32
C GLU A 280 -20.10 27.26 3.22
N LYS A 281 -19.40 28.12 2.48
CA LYS A 281 -19.96 28.85 1.36
C LYS A 281 -19.73 28.04 0.07
N PRO A 282 -20.77 27.47 -0.57
CA PRO A 282 -20.61 26.79 -1.85
C PRO A 282 -20.11 27.78 -2.92
N LEU A 283 -19.30 27.27 -3.83
CA LEU A 283 -18.85 28.03 -5.01
C LEU A 283 -19.95 28.08 -6.08
N TRP A 284 -20.70 26.98 -6.24
CA TRP A 284 -21.82 26.88 -7.19
C TRP A 284 -22.85 25.88 -6.69
N GLY A 285 -24.14 26.21 -6.71
CA GLY A 285 -25.20 25.32 -6.22
C GLY A 285 -24.89 24.83 -4.79
N ASN A 286 -24.74 23.52 -4.63
CA ASN A 286 -24.32 22.88 -3.37
C ASN A 286 -22.83 22.50 -3.35
N THR A 287 -22.07 22.80 -4.40
CA THR A 287 -20.68 22.39 -4.56
C THR A 287 -19.75 23.33 -3.78
N TYR A 288 -19.02 22.75 -2.82
CA TYR A 288 -17.86 23.36 -2.18
C TYR A 288 -16.58 22.90 -2.86
N VAL A 289 -15.60 23.81 -3.00
CA VAL A 289 -14.32 23.54 -3.67
C VAL A 289 -13.16 23.99 -2.78
N GLU A 290 -12.30 23.04 -2.44
CA GLU A 290 -10.99 23.32 -1.83
C GLU A 290 -9.94 23.34 -2.94
N VAL A 291 -9.10 24.37 -2.97
CA VAL A 291 -8.06 24.53 -4.00
C VAL A 291 -6.68 24.52 -3.38
N SER A 292 -5.78 23.76 -4.02
CA SER A 292 -4.35 23.80 -3.72
C SER A 292 -3.54 23.96 -5.02
N GLY A 293 -2.50 24.78 -4.96
CA GLY A 293 -1.68 25.18 -6.11
C GLY A 293 -1.00 26.53 -5.84
N SER A 294 -0.10 26.94 -6.72
CA SER A 294 0.49 28.28 -6.66
C SER A 294 -0.56 29.35 -7.00
N LEU A 295 -0.56 30.47 -6.26
CA LEU A 295 -1.62 31.47 -6.28
C LEU A 295 -2.02 31.97 -7.69
N PRO A 296 -1.09 32.38 -8.58
CA PRO A 296 -1.47 32.88 -9.90
C PRO A 296 -2.18 31.82 -10.76
N GLN A 297 -1.71 30.58 -10.71
CA GLN A 297 -2.27 29.46 -11.46
C GLN A 297 -3.62 29.02 -10.88
N ALA A 298 -3.75 28.98 -9.55
CA ALA A 298 -4.99 28.63 -8.88
C ALA A 298 -6.11 29.64 -9.18
N GLU A 299 -5.80 30.94 -9.18
CA GLU A 299 -6.76 32.01 -9.54
C GLU A 299 -7.23 31.89 -10.99
N GLN A 300 -6.31 31.61 -11.92
CA GLN A 300 -6.66 31.40 -13.34
C GLN A 300 -7.62 30.22 -13.52
N VAL A 301 -7.36 29.09 -12.86
CA VAL A 301 -8.23 27.90 -12.93
C VAL A 301 -9.58 28.18 -12.28
N LEU A 302 -9.59 28.84 -11.11
CA LEU A 302 -10.81 29.21 -10.38
C LEU A 302 -11.73 30.12 -11.20
N ALA A 303 -11.17 31.09 -11.92
CA ALA A 303 -11.94 32.03 -12.73
C ALA A 303 -12.69 31.37 -13.90
N GLY A 304 -12.22 30.20 -14.36
CA GLY A 304 -12.80 29.44 -15.46
C GLY A 304 -13.74 28.31 -15.03
N LEU A 305 -14.01 28.11 -13.73
CA LEU A 305 -14.82 26.98 -13.29
C LEU A 305 -16.28 27.11 -13.73
N ALA A 306 -16.78 26.09 -14.43
CA ALA A 306 -18.16 25.98 -14.85
C ALA A 306 -18.72 24.59 -14.50
N PRO A 307 -20.01 24.48 -14.15
CA PRO A 307 -20.65 23.18 -13.94
C PRO A 307 -20.70 22.41 -15.25
N VAL A 308 -20.37 21.11 -15.17
CA VAL A 308 -20.40 20.23 -16.33
C VAL A 308 -21.61 19.31 -16.23
N SER A 309 -22.43 19.36 -17.28
CA SER A 309 -23.66 18.58 -17.40
C SER A 309 -23.47 17.21 -18.04
#